data_AF-A0A085LMM3-F1
#
_entry.id   AF-A0A085LMM3-F1
#
_cell.length_a   1.000
_cell.length_b   1.000
_cell.length_c   1.000
_cell.angle_alpha   90.00
_cell.angle_beta   90.00
_cell.angle_gamma   90.00
#
_symmetry.space_group_name_H-M   'P 1'
#
loop_
_entity.id
_entity.type
_entity.pdbx_description
1 polymer ?
#
loop_
_entity_poly.entity_id
_entity_poly.type
_entity_poly.pdbx_seq_one_letter_code
_entity_poly.pdbx_strand_id
1 'polypeptide(L)'
;LASRAVHFEICHSLDVNSFLNAFRRFTSRRGTPTECYSDNGTNFIAGHRALVDGNLCLDANPIASHMTANRIKWHFNPPAAPHFGGAWERLIRSAKLAMQTTLHGQRITDEVLHTVVVETENVLNSRPLTRVRDEPEDGDALTPNHFLLGRPHSNMPLDLITPQEMNSKKQWRLAQAVLD
;
A
#
# COMPACT_ATOMS: atom_id res chain seq x y z
N LEU A 1 -1.10 14.82 5.24
CA LEU A 1 -0.34 13.54 5.34
C LEU A 1 0.57 13.60 6.57
N ALA A 2 0.14 13.03 7.70
CA ALA A 2 0.90 13.09 8.97
C ALA A 2 2.02 12.04 9.04
N SER A 3 1.70 10.74 8.96
CA SER A 3 2.69 9.65 9.02
C SER A 3 3.26 9.24 7.66
N ARG A 4 2.59 9.62 6.57
CA ARG A 4 2.91 9.19 5.19
C ARG A 4 2.97 7.67 5.01
N ALA A 5 2.41 6.87 5.92
CA ALA A 5 2.38 5.42 5.80
C ALA A 5 1.79 4.97 4.45
N VAL A 6 2.32 3.88 3.89
CA VAL A 6 1.82 3.27 2.65
C VAL A 6 1.16 1.94 2.93
N HIS A 7 0.16 1.61 2.11
CA HIS A 7 -0.50 0.31 2.09
C HIS A 7 -0.71 -0.10 0.64
N PHE A 8 -0.33 -1.32 0.27
CA PHE A 8 -0.47 -1.85 -1.08
C PHE A 8 -1.43 -3.03 -1.12
N GLU A 9 -2.22 -3.10 -2.18
CA GLU A 9 -3.15 -4.19 -2.45
C GLU A 9 -3.02 -4.59 -3.92
N ILE A 10 -3.02 -5.91 -4.17
CA ILE A 10 -3.03 -6.43 -5.53
C ILE A 10 -4.47 -6.41 -6.06
N CYS A 11 -4.65 -5.77 -7.21
CA CYS A 11 -5.89 -5.79 -7.99
C CYS A 11 -5.64 -6.64 -9.24
N HIS A 12 -6.47 -7.67 -9.46
CA HIS A 12 -6.32 -8.56 -10.63
C HIS A 12 -6.96 -7.99 -11.90
N SER A 13 -7.71 -6.89 -11.80
CA SER A 13 -8.27 -6.14 -12.91
C SER A 13 -8.39 -4.65 -12.56
N LEU A 14 -8.59 -3.80 -13.58
CA LEU A 14 -8.83 -2.36 -13.43
C LEU A 14 -10.32 -2.01 -13.29
N ASP A 15 -11.15 -2.96 -12.89
CA ASP A 15 -12.59 -2.75 -12.70
C ASP A 15 -12.96 -2.37 -11.26
N VAL A 16 -14.24 -2.06 -11.06
CA VAL A 16 -14.78 -1.65 -9.77
C VAL A 16 -14.77 -2.79 -8.75
N ASN A 17 -14.91 -4.05 -9.17
CA ASN A 17 -14.97 -5.20 -8.26
C ASN A 17 -13.60 -5.46 -7.63
N SER A 18 -12.53 -5.45 -8.44
CA SER A 18 -11.15 -5.54 -7.96
C SER A 18 -10.82 -4.39 -7.01
N PHE A 19 -11.24 -3.17 -7.35
CA PHE A 19 -11.08 -2.01 -6.46
C PHE A 19 -11.81 -2.19 -5.13
N LEU A 20 -13.09 -2.59 -5.14
CA LEU A 20 -13.88 -2.78 -3.91
C LEU A 20 -13.29 -3.88 -3.02
N ASN A 21 -12.81 -4.97 -3.62
CA ASN A 21 -12.13 -6.03 -2.89
C ASN A 21 -10.83 -5.52 -2.23
N ALA A 22 -10.02 -4.74 -2.95
CA ALA A 22 -8.82 -4.11 -2.39
C ALA A 22 -9.16 -3.13 -1.26
N PHE A 23 -10.18 -2.29 -1.45
CA PHE A 23 -10.62 -1.33 -0.43
C PHE A 23 -11.15 -2.03 0.84
N ARG A 24 -11.87 -3.15 0.68
CA ARG A 24 -12.28 -3.99 1.82
C ARG A 24 -11.08 -4.58 2.56
N ARG A 25 -10.08 -5.10 1.86
CA ARG A 25 -8.85 -5.62 2.51
C ARG A 25 -8.09 -4.53 3.25
N PHE A 26 -7.98 -3.34 2.65
CA PHE A 26 -7.39 -2.17 3.31
C PHE A 26 -8.13 -1.80 4.59
N THR A 27 -9.45 -1.59 4.52
CA THR A 27 -10.25 -1.17 5.67
C THR A 27 -10.30 -2.21 6.78
N SER A 28 -10.30 -3.50 6.44
CA SER A 28 -10.18 -4.58 7.42
C SER A 28 -8.83 -4.60 8.15
N ARG A 29 -7.74 -4.14 7.52
CA ARG A 29 -6.39 -4.13 8.12
C ARG A 29 -6.03 -2.82 8.80
N ARG A 30 -6.49 -1.69 8.27
CA ARG A 30 -6.08 -0.33 8.66
C ARG A 30 -7.20 0.48 9.30
N GLY A 31 -8.42 -0.07 9.34
CA GLY A 31 -9.62 0.65 9.73
C GLY A 31 -10.21 1.45 8.58
N THR A 32 -11.46 1.89 8.76
CA THR A 32 -12.18 2.70 7.77
C THR A 32 -11.67 4.14 7.77
N PRO A 33 -11.22 4.69 6.63
CA PRO A 33 -10.76 6.07 6.56
C PRO A 33 -11.94 7.04 6.70
N THR A 34 -11.71 8.18 7.33
CA THR A 34 -12.71 9.27 7.39
C THR A 34 -12.71 10.10 6.11
N GLU A 35 -11.56 10.22 5.44
CA GLU A 35 -11.40 11.01 4.22
C GLU A 35 -10.57 10.22 3.20
N CYS A 36 -11.03 10.21 1.95
CA CYS A 36 -10.35 9.60 0.80
C CYS A 36 -10.07 10.66 -0.25
N TYR A 37 -8.87 10.65 -0.84
CA TYR A 37 -8.48 11.51 -1.94
C TYR A 37 -8.05 10.66 -3.13
N SER A 38 -8.59 10.91 -4.33
CA SER A 38 -8.22 10.19 -5.55
C SER A 38 -8.29 11.07 -6.80
N ASP A 39 -7.70 10.59 -7.90
CA ASP A 39 -8.00 11.14 -9.22
C ASP A 39 -9.40 10.73 -9.70
N ASN A 40 -9.80 11.23 -10.87
CA ASN A 40 -11.08 10.95 -11.52
C ASN A 40 -11.06 9.62 -12.31
N GLY A 41 -10.24 8.65 -11.90
CA GLY A 41 -10.27 7.30 -12.46
C GLY A 41 -11.67 6.69 -12.39
N THR A 42 -12.10 6.04 -13.48
CA THR A 42 -13.47 5.52 -13.61
C THR A 42 -13.81 4.47 -12.55
N ASN A 43 -12.83 3.65 -12.16
CA ASN A 43 -12.92 2.69 -11.07
C ASN A 43 -13.12 3.36 -9.70
N PHE A 44 -12.44 4.49 -9.42
CA PHE A 44 -12.64 5.25 -8.18
C PHE A 44 -13.99 5.96 -8.14
N ILE A 45 -14.43 6.55 -9.26
CA ILE A 45 -15.76 7.16 -9.35
C ILE A 45 -16.86 6.12 -9.14
N ALA A 46 -16.77 4.97 -9.81
CA ALA A 46 -17.72 3.88 -9.65
C ALA A 46 -17.68 3.29 -8.23
N GLY A 47 -16.49 3.12 -7.66
CA GLY A 47 -16.29 2.63 -6.30
C GLY A 47 -16.85 3.58 -5.24
N HIS A 48 -16.64 4.89 -5.41
CA HIS A 48 -17.27 5.92 -4.60
C HIS A 48 -18.79 5.81 -4.63
N ARG A 49 -19.39 5.70 -5.82
CA ARG A 49 -20.85 5.50 -5.96
C ARG A 49 -21.33 4.22 -5.29
N ALA A 50 -20.52 3.16 -5.31
CA ALA A 50 -20.83 1.91 -4.63
C ALA A 50 -20.82 2.06 -3.10
N LEU A 51 -19.79 2.72 -2.59
CA LEU A 51 -19.47 2.81 -1.16
C LEU A 51 -20.27 3.89 -0.45
N VAL A 52 -20.46 5.05 -1.10
CA VAL A 52 -21.08 6.24 -0.51
C VAL A 52 -22.54 6.35 -0.92
N ASP A 53 -22.83 6.19 -2.22
CA ASP A 53 -24.19 6.39 -2.75
C ASP A 53 -25.03 5.11 -2.68
N GLY A 54 -24.41 3.95 -2.41
CA GLY A 54 -25.05 2.64 -2.33
C GLY A 54 -25.63 2.10 -3.64
N ASN A 55 -25.37 2.77 -4.75
CA ASN A 55 -26.11 2.61 -6.00
C ASN A 55 -25.70 1.40 -6.87
N LEU A 56 -24.82 0.52 -6.38
CA LEU A 56 -24.39 -0.66 -7.16
C LEU A 56 -25.28 -1.90 -6.99
N CYS A 57 -26.25 -1.89 -6.08
CA CYS A 57 -27.31 -2.93 -6.03
C CYS A 57 -28.67 -2.30 -5.69
N LEU A 58 -29.66 -2.60 -6.54
CA LEU A 58 -31.07 -2.15 -6.43
C LEU A 58 -31.85 -2.77 -5.27
N ASP A 59 -31.22 -3.54 -4.39
CA ASP A 59 -31.86 -4.09 -3.20
C ASP A 59 -31.01 -3.76 -1.98
N ALA A 60 -31.56 -2.93 -1.08
CA ALA A 60 -31.10 -2.60 0.27
C ALA A 60 -29.66 -3.04 0.59
N ASN A 61 -28.65 -2.35 0.03
CA ASN A 61 -27.26 -2.77 0.16
C ASN A 61 -26.75 -2.48 1.60
N PRO A 62 -26.46 -3.51 2.42
CA PRO A 62 -25.97 -3.31 3.80
C PRO A 62 -24.62 -2.59 3.84
N ILE A 63 -23.82 -2.70 2.78
CA ILE A 63 -22.50 -2.06 2.67
C ILE A 63 -22.64 -0.55 2.56
N ALA A 64 -23.59 -0.10 1.74
CA ALA A 64 -23.90 1.31 1.59
C ALA A 64 -24.35 1.89 2.94
N SER A 65 -25.32 1.23 3.59
CA SER A 65 -25.84 1.65 4.88
C SER A 65 -24.75 1.75 5.96
N HIS A 66 -23.81 0.81 5.99
CA HIS A 66 -22.68 0.83 6.93
C HIS A 66 -21.66 1.95 6.62
N MET A 67 -21.36 2.22 5.35
CA MET A 67 -20.38 3.24 4.96
C MET A 67 -20.94 4.65 4.98
N THR A 68 -22.23 4.84 4.63
CA THR A 68 -22.97 6.08 4.86
C THR A 68 -23.05 6.40 6.37
N ALA A 69 -23.22 5.39 7.23
CA ALA A 69 -23.14 5.55 8.67
C ALA A 69 -21.72 5.93 9.16
N ASN A 70 -20.67 5.41 8.50
CA ASN A 70 -19.27 5.69 8.84
C ASN A 70 -18.70 6.98 8.21
N ARG A 71 -19.49 7.73 7.41
CA ARG A 71 -19.19 9.08 6.91
C ARG A 71 -17.84 9.24 6.18
N ILE A 72 -17.48 8.30 5.30
CA ILE A 72 -16.30 8.50 4.43
C ILE A 72 -16.55 9.71 3.52
N LYS A 73 -15.74 10.76 3.64
CA LYS A 73 -15.75 11.90 2.71
C LYS A 73 -14.78 11.62 1.57
N TRP A 74 -15.26 11.64 0.34
CA TRP A 74 -14.42 11.42 -0.82
C TRP A 74 -14.16 12.73 -1.56
N HIS A 75 -12.89 12.97 -1.87
CA HIS A 75 -12.40 14.15 -2.55
C HIS A 75 -11.73 13.73 -3.85
N PHE A 76 -12.30 14.19 -4.97
CA PHE A 76 -11.70 13.99 -6.28
C PHE A 76 -10.83 15.18 -6.66
N ASN A 77 -9.65 14.90 -7.20
CA ASN A 77 -8.75 15.95 -7.67
C ASN A 77 -9.42 16.76 -8.80
N PRO A 78 -9.25 18.09 -8.83
CA PRO A 78 -9.65 18.89 -9.98
C PRO A 78 -8.98 18.35 -11.26
N PRO A 79 -9.67 18.31 -12.41
CA PRO A 79 -9.18 17.70 -13.66
C PRO A 79 -7.81 18.22 -14.14
N ALA A 80 -7.36 19.39 -13.67
CA ALA A 80 -6.13 20.05 -14.08
C ALA A 80 -5.13 20.31 -12.93
N ALA A 81 -5.24 19.59 -11.79
CA ALA A 81 -4.40 19.84 -10.61
C ALA A 81 -3.48 18.63 -10.26
N PRO A 82 -2.51 18.27 -11.13
CA PRO A 82 -1.63 17.12 -10.93
C PRO A 82 -0.71 17.25 -9.70
N HIS A 83 -0.50 18.47 -9.21
CA HIS A 83 0.36 18.73 -8.04
C HIS A 83 -0.21 18.20 -6.72
N PHE A 84 -1.53 17.95 -6.62
CA PHE A 84 -2.12 17.39 -5.41
C PHE A 84 -1.63 15.97 -5.10
N GLY A 85 -1.11 15.25 -6.10
CA GLY A 85 -0.65 13.88 -5.95
C GLY A 85 0.83 13.67 -5.69
N GLY A 86 1.64 14.72 -5.70
CA GLY A 86 3.10 14.59 -5.71
C GLY A 86 3.70 13.83 -4.51
N ALA A 87 2.99 13.73 -3.37
CA ALA A 87 3.46 12.93 -2.23
C ALA A 87 3.26 11.42 -2.46
N TRP A 88 2.06 10.99 -2.85
CA TRP A 88 1.80 9.57 -3.11
C TRP A 88 2.46 9.11 -4.41
N GLU A 89 2.59 9.96 -5.42
CA GLU A 89 3.31 9.64 -6.67
C GLU A 89 4.78 9.32 -6.43
N ARG A 90 5.46 10.07 -5.55
CA ARG A 90 6.85 9.77 -5.17
C ARG A 90 6.94 8.43 -4.46
N LEU A 91 6.01 8.11 -3.55
CA LEU A 91 5.98 6.82 -2.85
C LEU A 91 5.69 5.66 -3.82
N ILE A 92 4.77 5.84 -4.77
CA ILE A 92 4.50 4.87 -5.84
C ILE A 92 5.76 4.66 -6.70
N ARG A 93 6.51 5.72 -7.01
CA ARG A 93 7.76 5.60 -7.75
C ARG A 93 8.80 4.79 -6.97
N SER A 94 8.97 5.06 -5.68
CA SER A 94 9.87 4.28 -4.81
C SER A 94 9.47 2.80 -4.73
N ALA A 95 8.18 2.51 -4.59
CA ALA A 95 7.68 1.14 -4.58
C ALA A 95 7.95 0.41 -5.90
N LYS A 96 7.67 1.07 -7.04
CA LYS A 96 7.94 0.50 -8.36
C LYS A 96 9.42 0.22 -8.58
N LEU A 97 10.29 1.13 -8.15
CA LEU A 97 11.73 0.93 -8.25
C LEU A 97 12.16 -0.29 -7.44
N ALA A 98 11.77 -0.38 -6.16
CA ALA A 98 12.08 -1.53 -5.31
C ALA A 98 11.59 -2.86 -5.91
N MET A 99 10.35 -2.91 -6.39
CA MET A 99 9.83 -4.13 -7.03
C MET A 99 10.56 -4.46 -8.33
N GLN A 100 10.92 -3.46 -9.15
CA GLN A 100 11.67 -3.69 -10.39
C GLN A 100 13.07 -4.24 -10.11
N THR A 101 13.76 -3.68 -9.11
CA THR A 101 15.09 -4.13 -8.68
C THR A 101 15.04 -5.49 -8.01
N THR A 102 13.94 -5.90 -7.38
CA THR A 102 13.84 -7.25 -6.82
C THR A 102 13.53 -8.28 -7.91
N LEU A 103 12.52 -7.99 -8.74
CA LEU A 103 11.94 -8.99 -9.63
C LEU A 103 12.74 -9.21 -10.92
N HIS A 104 13.54 -8.23 -11.37
CA HIS A 104 14.45 -8.35 -12.52
C HIS A 104 13.85 -8.99 -13.80
N GLY A 105 12.53 -8.84 -14.04
CA GLY A 105 11.84 -9.44 -15.18
C GLY A 105 11.64 -10.96 -15.12
N GLN A 106 11.86 -11.58 -13.95
CA GLN A 106 11.61 -12.99 -13.73
C GLN A 106 10.12 -13.31 -13.75
N ARG A 107 9.78 -14.53 -14.19
CA ARG A 107 8.42 -15.06 -14.06
C ARG A 107 8.21 -15.51 -12.61
N ILE A 108 7.29 -14.84 -11.92
CA ILE A 108 6.93 -15.13 -10.54
C ILE A 108 5.50 -15.65 -10.44
N THR A 109 5.22 -16.38 -9.37
CA THR A 109 3.85 -16.77 -9.01
C THR A 109 3.13 -15.61 -8.31
N ASP A 110 1.80 -15.69 -8.23
CA ASP A 110 0.99 -14.69 -7.51
C ASP A 110 1.36 -14.63 -6.01
N GLU A 111 1.68 -15.78 -5.41
CA GLU A 111 2.15 -15.88 -4.02
C GLU A 111 3.46 -15.09 -3.79
N VAL A 112 4.42 -15.21 -4.71
CA VAL A 112 5.69 -14.48 -4.64
C VAL A 112 5.45 -12.99 -4.85
N LEU A 113 4.61 -12.61 -5.81
CA LEU A 113 4.24 -11.21 -6.03
C LEU A 113 3.60 -10.60 -4.78
N HIS A 114 2.65 -11.29 -4.16
CA HIS A 114 2.03 -10.85 -2.92
C HIS A 114 3.05 -10.62 -1.80
N THR A 115 3.99 -11.56 -1.64
CA THR A 115 5.05 -11.43 -0.64
C THR A 115 5.95 -10.23 -0.91
N VAL A 116 6.41 -10.05 -2.16
CA VAL A 116 7.23 -8.89 -2.58
C VAL A 116 6.52 -7.56 -2.32
N VAL A 117 5.22 -7.48 -2.58
CA VAL A 117 4.41 -6.27 -2.33
C VAL A 117 4.36 -5.94 -0.85
N VAL A 118 4.16 -6.94 0.02
CA VAL A 118 4.12 -6.76 1.48
C VAL A 118 5.49 -6.36 2.03
N GLU A 119 6.58 -6.99 1.55
CA GLU A 119 7.94 -6.61 1.95
C GLU A 119 8.28 -5.18 1.48
N THR A 120 7.89 -4.82 0.27
CA THR A 120 8.08 -3.45 -0.26
C THR A 120 7.33 -2.42 0.60
N GLU A 121 6.10 -2.75 1.02
CA GLU A 121 5.33 -1.92 1.97
C GLU A 121 6.10 -1.72 3.28
N ASN A 122 6.62 -2.80 3.86
CA ASN A 122 7.37 -2.77 5.11
C ASN A 122 8.67 -1.97 5.00
N VAL A 123 9.43 -2.11 3.90
CA VAL A 123 10.64 -1.30 3.62
C VAL A 123 10.28 0.18 3.56
N LEU A 124 9.27 0.54 2.77
CA LEU A 124 8.87 1.93 2.66
C LEU A 124 8.37 2.47 4.00
N ASN A 125 7.68 1.68 4.81
CA ASN A 125 7.21 2.10 6.12
C ASN A 125 8.28 2.07 7.23
N SER A 126 9.46 1.52 6.96
CA SER A 126 10.64 1.60 7.85
C SER A 126 11.46 2.88 7.64
N ARG A 127 11.13 3.70 6.63
CA ARG A 127 11.87 4.94 6.36
C ARG A 127 11.71 5.97 7.50
N PRO A 128 12.75 6.77 7.79
CA PRO A 128 12.68 7.80 8.82
C PRO A 128 11.76 8.97 8.40
N LEU A 129 10.93 9.44 9.34
CA LEU A 129 10.12 10.67 9.26
C LEU A 129 10.82 11.85 9.90
N THR A 130 11.67 11.60 10.89
CA THR A 130 12.52 12.58 11.55
C THR A 130 13.93 12.53 11.00
N ARG A 131 14.72 13.58 11.23
CA ARG A 131 16.13 13.58 10.87
C ARG A 131 16.83 12.52 11.73
N VAL A 132 17.51 11.57 11.10
CA VAL A 132 18.46 10.69 11.79
C VAL A 132 19.64 11.56 12.23
N ARG A 133 19.92 11.62 13.53
CA ARG A 133 21.08 12.31 14.09
C ARG A 133 22.17 11.28 14.36
N ASP A 134 23.42 11.64 14.10
CA ASP A 134 24.58 10.74 14.25
C ASP A 134 25.05 10.61 15.71
N GLU A 135 24.23 11.01 16.67
CA GLU A 135 24.58 11.02 18.10
C GLU A 135 24.26 9.65 18.72
N PRO A 136 25.23 8.96 19.35
CA PRO A 136 25.07 7.59 19.84
C PRO A 136 24.12 7.41 21.03
N GLU A 137 23.68 8.51 21.65
CA GLU A 137 22.71 8.48 22.77
C GLU A 137 21.26 8.71 22.34
N ASP A 138 21.01 9.06 21.07
CA ASP A 138 19.67 9.41 20.59
C ASP A 138 18.94 8.16 20.07
N GLY A 139 17.65 8.04 20.38
CA GLY A 139 16.85 6.88 20.00
C GLY A 139 16.62 6.75 18.49
N ASP A 140 16.17 5.59 18.04
CA ASP A 140 15.87 5.34 16.63
C ASP A 140 14.92 6.39 16.04
N ALA A 141 15.17 6.79 14.79
CA ALA A 141 14.32 7.76 14.09
C ALA A 141 12.88 7.24 13.98
N LEU A 142 11.90 8.14 14.16
CA LEU A 142 10.50 7.76 14.07
C LEU A 142 10.16 7.39 12.64
N THR A 143 9.46 6.27 12.46
CA THR A 143 9.10 5.71 11.14
C THR A 143 7.58 5.54 11.04
N PRO A 144 7.00 5.43 9.82
CA PRO A 144 5.59 5.07 9.68
C PRO A 144 5.22 3.77 10.42
N ASN A 145 6.12 2.78 10.43
CA ASN A 145 5.92 1.51 11.12
C ASN A 145 5.76 1.68 12.65
N HIS A 146 6.36 2.68 13.28
CA HIS A 146 6.09 2.97 14.69
C HIS A 146 4.60 3.25 14.95
N PHE A 147 3.90 3.88 14.00
CA PHE A 147 2.45 4.13 14.11
C PHE A 147 1.62 2.91 13.70
N LEU A 148 2.09 2.10 12.75
CA LEU A 148 1.33 0.96 12.22
C LEU A 148 1.50 -0.32 13.05
N LEU A 149 2.71 -0.57 13.56
CA LEU A 149 3.14 -1.81 14.21
C LEU A 149 3.57 -1.59 15.67
N GLY A 150 3.74 -0.34 16.11
CA GLY A 150 4.34 -0.03 17.42
C GLY A 150 5.86 -0.25 17.48
N ARG A 151 6.52 -0.47 16.34
CA ARG A 151 7.96 -0.77 16.20
C ARG A 151 8.47 -0.37 14.81
N PRO A 152 9.79 -0.18 14.59
CA PRO A 152 10.31 0.36 13.33
C PRO A 152 10.23 -0.60 12.13
N HIS A 153 10.30 -1.91 12.34
CA HIS A 153 10.28 -2.92 11.27
C HIS A 153 9.78 -4.28 11.79
N SER A 154 9.61 -5.24 10.89
CA SER A 154 9.35 -6.65 11.27
C SER A 154 10.60 -7.26 11.91
N ASN A 155 10.43 -8.23 12.83
CA ASN A 155 11.54 -8.93 13.47
C ASN A 155 12.03 -10.15 12.67
N MET A 156 11.68 -10.23 11.38
CA MET A 156 12.09 -11.36 10.55
C MET A 156 13.57 -11.18 10.18
N PRO A 157 14.45 -12.15 10.50
CA PRO A 157 15.85 -12.09 10.07
C PRO A 157 15.93 -12.25 8.54
N LEU A 158 16.80 -11.45 7.91
CA LEU A 158 17.15 -11.61 6.51
C LEU A 158 18.04 -12.85 6.36
N ASP A 159 17.73 -13.71 5.40
CA ASP A 159 18.68 -14.76 4.98
C ASP A 159 19.69 -14.08 4.04
N LEU A 160 20.99 -14.39 4.17
CA LEU A 160 22.01 -13.84 3.27
C LEU A 160 21.82 -14.47 1.88
N ILE A 161 21.14 -13.79 0.97
CA ILE A 161 20.92 -14.30 -0.39
C ILE A 161 22.13 -13.96 -1.24
N THR A 162 22.84 -14.99 -1.68
CA THR A 162 23.86 -14.80 -2.71
C THR A 162 23.20 -14.68 -4.09
N PRO A 163 23.70 -13.84 -5.01
CA PRO A 163 23.12 -13.66 -6.36
C PRO A 163 22.95 -14.98 -7.14
N GLN A 164 23.78 -15.98 -6.81
CA GLN A 164 23.78 -17.31 -7.40
C GLN A 164 22.56 -18.16 -7.01
N GLU A 165 21.88 -17.82 -5.90
CA GLU A 165 20.69 -18.51 -5.39
C GLU A 165 19.36 -17.90 -5.83
N MET A 166 19.37 -16.73 -6.49
CA MET A 166 18.18 -16.07 -7.06
C MET A 166 17.48 -16.93 -8.13
N ASN A 167 18.18 -17.89 -8.74
CA ASN A 167 17.62 -18.85 -9.70
C ASN A 167 17.24 -20.20 -9.07
N SER A 168 17.28 -20.32 -7.73
CA SER A 168 16.92 -21.58 -7.06
C SER A 168 15.40 -21.80 -7.06
N LYS A 169 14.96 -23.07 -6.93
CA LYS A 169 13.53 -23.42 -6.76
C LYS A 169 12.89 -22.82 -5.50
N LYS A 170 13.65 -22.14 -4.64
CA LYS A 170 13.20 -21.53 -3.39
C LYS A 170 12.68 -20.11 -3.65
N GLN A 171 11.52 -20.00 -4.28
CA GLN A 171 10.96 -18.72 -4.72
C GLN A 171 10.71 -17.72 -3.56
N TRP A 172 10.59 -18.18 -2.32
CA TRP A 172 10.47 -17.30 -1.14
C TRP A 172 11.67 -16.37 -0.96
N ARG A 173 12.86 -16.75 -1.43
CA ARG A 173 14.07 -15.91 -1.37
C ARG A 173 13.97 -14.68 -2.25
N LEU A 174 13.28 -14.77 -3.40
CA LEU A 174 13.09 -13.60 -4.26
C LEU A 174 12.38 -12.46 -3.54
N ALA A 175 11.50 -12.76 -2.58
CA ALA A 175 10.82 -11.74 -1.80
C ALA A 175 11.73 -11.01 -0.80
N GLN A 176 12.80 -11.67 -0.31
CA GLN A 176 13.75 -11.05 0.61
C GLN A 176 14.72 -10.11 -0.09
N ALA A 177 14.95 -10.27 -1.40
CA ALA A 177 15.77 -9.35 -2.20
C ALA A 177 15.12 -7.94 -2.36
N VAL A 178 13.97 -7.68 -1.73
CA VAL A 178 13.40 -6.32 -1.57
C VAL A 178 14.09 -5.56 -0.43
N LEU A 179 14.66 -6.29 0.53
CA LEU A 179 15.19 -5.78 1.79
C LEU A 179 16.70 -5.46 1.71
N ASP A 180 17.39 -5.95 0.67
CA ASP A 180 18.78 -5.66 0.31
C ASP A 180 18.90 -4.41 -0.58
#